data_AF-A0A1I5UII9-F1
#
_entry.id   AF-A0A1I5UII9-F1
#
_cell.length_a   1.000
_cell.length_b   1.000
_cell.length_c   1.000
_cell.angle_alpha   90.00
_cell.angle_beta   90.00
_cell.angle_gamma   90.00
#
_symmetry.space_group_name_H-M   'P 1'
#
loop_
_entity.id
_entity.type
_entity.pdbx_description
1 polymer ?
#
loop_
_entity_poly.entity_id
_entity_poly.type
_entity_poly.pdbx_seq_one_letter_code
_entity_poly.pdbx_strand_id
1 'polypeptide(L)'
;MAATSLWPVVVGGLLTMCGVAVSGGVTIALNRVQARDEQKKRRAEKFEQLVNAVYEFDLWLDIKEDVLARLEKIKLEVSPFAKLEAISAVHFPQFLPKIEELHQATLPYINWMTEAGIKRANGDFTMHEGLKELYGNYAQKRRELLDQLKQYAVDHFRLTDAHAALGG
;
A
#
# COMPACT_ATOMS: atom_id res chain seq x y z
N MET A 1 -42.50 61.07 27.93
CA MET A 1 -41.10 60.98 27.45
C MET A 1 -40.74 59.51 27.30
N ALA A 2 -39.96 59.20 26.27
CA ALA A 2 -39.40 57.89 25.89
C ALA A 2 -40.39 56.82 25.43
N ALA A 3 -40.68 56.80 24.12
CA ALA A 3 -41.07 55.57 23.44
C ALA A 3 -39.80 54.74 23.20
N THR A 4 -39.65 53.65 23.96
CA THR A 4 -38.57 52.67 23.82
C THR A 4 -38.73 51.93 22.49
N SER A 5 -38.02 52.43 21.47
CA SER A 5 -37.98 51.83 20.15
C SER A 5 -37.26 50.47 20.21
N LEU A 6 -38.03 49.39 20.13
CA LEU A 6 -37.57 47.99 20.06
C LEU A 6 -36.99 47.59 18.68
N TRP A 7 -36.88 48.54 17.75
CA TRP A 7 -36.35 48.33 16.40
C TRP A 7 -34.88 47.91 16.30
N PRO A 8 -33.94 48.36 17.17
CA PRO A 8 -32.53 47.99 17.06
C PRO A 8 -32.28 46.48 17.28
N VAL A 9 -33.12 45.83 18.08
CA VAL A 9 -32.95 44.40 18.44
C VAL A 9 -33.44 43.47 17.34
N VAL A 10 -34.50 43.87 16.61
CA VAL A 10 -35.05 43.09 15.50
C VAL A 10 -34.10 43.10 14.29
N VAL A 11 -33.39 44.22 14.06
CA VAL A 11 -32.42 44.33 12.97
C VAL A 11 -31.12 43.58 13.30
N GLY A 12 -30.71 43.53 14.58
CA GLY A 12 -29.52 42.76 15.01
C GLY A 12 -29.70 41.24 14.97
N GLY A 13 -30.90 40.73 15.28
CA GLY A 13 -31.21 39.29 15.24
C GLY A 13 -31.36 38.71 13.83
N LEU A 14 -31.79 39.51 12.85
CA LEU A 14 -31.98 39.05 11.47
C LEU A 14 -30.65 39.01 10.67
N LEU A 15 -29.73 39.94 10.93
CA LEU A 15 -28.40 39.97 10.30
C LEU A 15 -27.49 38.83 10.78
N THR A 16 -27.65 38.36 12.02
CA THR A 16 -26.88 37.23 12.55
C THR A 16 -27.32 35.89 11.97
N MET A 17 -28.61 35.68 11.69
CA MET A 17 -29.07 34.42 11.07
C MET A 17 -28.68 34.26 9.60
N CYS A 18 -28.44 35.36 8.86
CA CYS A 18 -27.91 35.27 7.49
C CYS A 18 -26.38 35.02 7.43
N GLY A 19 -25.63 35.34 8.50
CA GLY A 19 -24.19 35.11 8.55
C GLY A 19 -23.77 33.67 8.87
N VAL A 20 -24.58 32.92 9.62
CA VAL A 20 -24.22 31.56 10.10
C VAL A 20 -24.48 30.47 9.05
N ALA A 21 -25.38 30.70 8.09
CA ALA A 21 -25.66 29.73 7.03
C ALA A 21 -24.54 29.64 5.98
N VAL A 22 -23.89 30.77 5.67
CA VAL A 22 -22.79 30.82 4.67
C VAL A 22 -21.51 30.20 5.25
N SER A 23 -21.20 30.43 6.52
CA SER A 23 -20.02 29.86 7.16
C SER A 23 -20.14 28.35 7.39
N GLY A 24 -21.31 27.84 7.78
CA GLY A 24 -21.54 26.40 7.96
C GLY A 24 -21.43 25.61 6.64
N GLY A 25 -22.02 26.11 5.56
CA GLY A 25 -21.97 25.46 4.24
C GLY A 25 -20.56 25.44 3.65
N VAL A 26 -19.82 26.54 3.75
CA VAL A 26 -18.43 26.64 3.28
C VAL A 26 -17.50 25.76 4.11
N THR A 27 -17.68 25.70 5.44
CA THR A 27 -16.87 24.83 6.31
C THR A 27 -17.14 23.35 6.03
N ILE A 28 -18.39 22.94 5.81
CA ILE A 28 -18.73 21.56 5.45
C ILE A 28 -18.18 21.18 4.07
N ALA A 29 -18.24 22.10 3.10
CA ALA A 29 -17.69 21.89 1.76
C ALA A 29 -16.15 21.79 1.79
N LEU A 30 -15.47 22.71 2.47
CA LEU A 30 -14.01 22.69 2.64
C LEU A 30 -13.54 21.45 3.40
N ASN A 31 -14.21 21.07 4.48
CA ASN A 31 -13.89 19.85 5.23
C ASN A 31 -14.07 18.58 4.37
N ARG A 32 -15.07 18.55 3.48
CA ARG A 32 -15.26 17.42 2.55
C ARG A 32 -14.19 17.38 1.46
N VAL A 33 -13.75 18.52 0.96
CA VAL A 33 -12.67 18.59 -0.04
C VAL A 33 -11.35 18.19 0.61
N GLN A 34 -11.02 18.74 1.78
CA GLN A 34 -9.84 18.36 2.56
C GLN A 34 -9.85 16.86 2.91
N ALA A 35 -10.98 16.32 3.36
CA ALA A 35 -11.09 14.89 3.66
C ALA A 35 -10.85 14.01 2.42
N ARG A 36 -11.28 14.45 1.23
CA ARG A 36 -11.03 13.74 -0.03
C ARG A 36 -9.56 13.79 -0.43
N ASP A 37 -8.91 14.94 -0.28
CA ASP A 37 -7.50 15.11 -0.60
C ASP A 37 -6.60 14.35 0.39
N GLU A 38 -6.93 14.36 1.67
CA GLU A 38 -6.27 13.53 2.68
C GLU A 38 -6.43 12.03 2.39
N GLN A 39 -7.62 11.59 1.99
CA GLN A 39 -7.85 10.19 1.62
C GLN A 39 -7.02 9.79 0.40
N LYS A 40 -6.92 10.65 -0.62
CA LYS A 40 -6.07 10.41 -1.79
C LYS A 40 -4.60 10.31 -1.40
N LYS A 41 -4.11 11.25 -0.57
CA LYS A 41 -2.73 11.25 -0.08
C LYS A 41 -2.42 9.99 0.73
N ARG A 42 -3.28 9.64 1.70
CA ARG A 42 -3.14 8.40 2.49
C ARG A 42 -3.14 7.17 1.58
N ARG A 43 -3.99 7.13 0.55
CA ARG A 43 -4.02 6.03 -0.40
C ARG A 43 -2.73 5.96 -1.22
N ALA A 44 -2.16 7.08 -1.65
CA ALA A 44 -0.85 7.09 -2.32
C ALA A 44 0.27 6.58 -1.39
N GLU A 45 0.33 7.07 -0.15
CA GLU A 45 1.30 6.59 0.85
C GLU A 45 1.18 5.08 1.11
N LYS A 46 -0.05 4.56 1.19
CA LYS A 46 -0.30 3.12 1.35
C LYS A 46 0.07 2.33 0.11
N PHE A 47 -0.09 2.90 -1.08
CA PHE A 47 0.35 2.28 -2.31
C PHE A 47 1.88 2.17 -2.36
N GLU A 48 2.60 3.23 -1.99
CA GLU A 48 4.06 3.19 -1.87
C GLU A 48 4.52 2.15 -0.84
N GLN A 49 3.86 2.08 0.32
CA GLN A 49 4.15 1.06 1.33
C GLN A 49 3.90 -0.36 0.82
N LEU A 50 2.86 -0.57 -0.01
CA LEU A 50 2.58 -1.87 -0.64
C LEU A 50 3.70 -2.27 -1.60
N VAL A 51 4.10 -1.36 -2.50
CA VAL A 51 5.19 -1.60 -3.44
C VAL A 51 6.49 -1.89 -2.69
N ASN A 52 6.80 -1.10 -1.65
CA ASN A 52 7.99 -1.33 -0.84
C ASN A 52 7.97 -2.71 -0.17
N ALA A 53 6.81 -3.15 0.34
CA ALA A 53 6.68 -4.48 0.94
C ALA A 53 6.93 -5.62 -0.06
N VAL A 54 6.63 -5.44 -1.36
CA VAL A 54 7.00 -6.42 -2.42
C VAL A 54 8.52 -6.53 -2.58
N TYR A 55 9.25 -5.41 -2.52
CA TYR A 55 10.71 -5.42 -2.58
C TYR A 55 11.36 -5.95 -1.30
N GLU A 56 10.81 -5.58 -0.13
CA GLU A 56 11.23 -6.13 1.16
C GLU A 56 11.07 -7.66 1.18
N PHE A 57 9.99 -8.20 0.60
CA PHE A 57 9.76 -9.64 0.52
C PHE A 57 10.76 -10.36 -0.39
N ASP A 58 11.12 -9.75 -1.51
CA ASP A 58 12.14 -10.26 -2.42
C ASP A 58 13.50 -10.35 -1.73
N LEU A 59 13.93 -9.26 -1.08
CA LEU A 59 15.17 -9.22 -0.31
C LEU A 59 15.15 -10.22 0.86
N TRP A 60 14.00 -10.37 1.52
CA TRP A 60 13.85 -11.35 2.59
C TRP A 60 14.00 -12.78 2.08
N LEU A 61 13.53 -13.10 0.87
CA LEU A 61 13.74 -14.41 0.26
C LEU A 61 15.20 -14.67 -0.07
N ASP A 62 15.94 -13.67 -0.56
CA ASP A 62 17.37 -13.79 -0.80
C ASP A 62 18.13 -14.10 0.50
N ILE A 63 17.86 -13.34 1.57
CA ILE A 63 18.45 -13.58 2.90
C ILE A 63 18.03 -14.96 3.44
N LYS A 64 16.79 -15.36 3.20
CA LYS A 64 16.30 -16.69 3.60
C LYS A 64 17.03 -17.80 2.86
N GLU A 65 17.38 -17.63 1.59
CA GLU A 65 18.22 -18.58 0.85
C GLU A 65 19.60 -18.71 1.51
N ASP A 66 20.24 -17.59 1.85
CA ASP A 66 21.55 -17.60 2.52
C ASP A 66 21.49 -18.35 3.85
N VAL A 67 20.44 -18.11 4.65
CA VAL A 67 20.25 -18.76 5.94
C VAL A 67 19.92 -20.26 5.79
N LEU A 68 18.97 -20.61 4.93
CA LEU A 68 18.44 -21.98 4.86
C LEU A 68 19.27 -22.86 3.93
N ALA A 69 19.52 -22.44 2.70
CA ALA A 69 20.22 -23.25 1.71
C ALA A 69 21.74 -23.19 1.89
N ARG A 70 22.28 -22.03 2.29
CA ARG A 70 23.72 -21.83 2.43
C ARG A 70 24.26 -22.01 3.85
N LEU A 71 23.36 -22.11 4.83
CA LEU A 71 23.66 -22.25 6.26
C LEU A 71 24.44 -21.07 6.84
N GLU A 72 24.23 -19.87 6.30
CA GLU A 72 24.84 -18.66 6.82
C GLU A 72 24.24 -18.24 8.16
N LYS A 73 25.07 -17.70 9.06
CA LYS A 73 24.66 -17.25 10.40
C LYS A 73 24.11 -15.83 10.36
N ILE A 74 23.16 -15.58 9.47
CA ILE A 74 22.45 -14.31 9.37
C ILE A 74 21.15 -14.39 10.19
N LYS A 75 20.81 -13.31 10.90
CA LYS A 75 19.54 -13.23 11.61
C LYS A 75 18.41 -13.07 10.58
N LEU A 76 17.56 -14.09 10.47
CA LEU A 76 16.36 -14.00 9.63
C LEU A 76 15.27 -13.21 10.36
N GLU A 77 14.82 -12.11 9.74
CA GLU A 77 13.70 -11.32 10.25
C GLU A 77 12.35 -11.98 9.92
N VAL A 78 11.28 -11.43 10.51
CA VAL A 78 9.91 -11.87 10.22
C VAL A 78 9.58 -11.54 8.76
N SER A 79 8.87 -12.46 8.08
CA SER A 79 8.49 -12.25 6.69
C SER A 79 7.64 -10.98 6.52
N PRO A 80 7.97 -10.09 5.57
CA PRO A 80 7.14 -8.93 5.24
C PRO A 80 5.89 -9.30 4.45
N PHE A 81 5.65 -10.59 4.15
CA PHE A 81 4.45 -11.05 3.46
C PHE A 81 3.15 -10.66 4.19
N ALA A 82 3.15 -10.74 5.52
CA ALA A 82 2.00 -10.31 6.34
C ALA A 82 1.69 -8.80 6.19
N LYS A 83 2.72 -7.97 5.99
CA LYS A 83 2.56 -6.53 5.72
C LYS A 83 1.93 -6.31 4.34
N LEU A 84 2.35 -7.11 3.36
CA LEU A 84 1.80 -7.16 2.00
C LEU A 84 0.29 -7.48 2.01
N GLU A 85 -0.10 -8.54 2.70
CA GLU A 85 -1.50 -8.93 2.87
C GLU A 85 -2.32 -7.86 3.61
N ALA A 86 -1.80 -7.35 4.73
CA ALA A 86 -2.51 -6.38 5.55
C ALA A 86 -2.81 -5.08 4.81
N ILE A 87 -1.81 -4.52 4.09
CA ILE A 87 -2.00 -3.29 3.31
C ILE A 87 -3.01 -3.54 2.18
N SER A 88 -2.90 -4.67 1.50
CA SER A 88 -3.76 -5.01 0.37
C SER A 88 -5.20 -5.25 0.81
N ALA A 89 -5.42 -5.99 1.89
CA ALA A 89 -6.76 -6.27 2.40
C ALA A 89 -7.53 -4.99 2.76
N VAL A 90 -6.85 -3.98 3.30
CA VAL A 90 -7.49 -2.73 3.74
C VAL A 90 -7.60 -1.70 2.60
N HIS A 91 -6.57 -1.55 1.78
CA HIS A 91 -6.47 -0.41 0.85
C HIS A 91 -6.56 -0.79 -0.63
N PHE A 92 -6.18 -2.03 -0.98
CA PHE A 92 -6.08 -2.49 -2.37
C PHE A 92 -6.53 -3.95 -2.53
N PRO A 93 -7.77 -4.30 -2.16
CA PRO A 93 -8.22 -5.68 -2.12
C PRO A 93 -8.18 -6.35 -3.51
N GLN A 94 -8.19 -5.57 -4.58
CA GLN A 94 -8.06 -6.07 -5.95
C GLN A 94 -6.73 -6.80 -6.23
N PHE A 95 -5.68 -6.57 -5.44
CA PHE A 95 -4.39 -7.25 -5.62
C PHE A 95 -4.26 -8.55 -4.82
N LEU A 96 -5.20 -8.85 -3.91
CA LEU A 96 -5.15 -10.06 -3.09
C LEU A 96 -5.00 -11.35 -3.91
N PRO A 97 -5.71 -11.55 -5.04
CA PRO A 97 -5.52 -12.76 -5.86
C PRO A 97 -4.08 -12.90 -6.37
N LYS A 98 -3.43 -11.81 -6.78
CA LYS A 98 -2.04 -11.83 -7.25
C LYS A 98 -1.02 -12.01 -6.14
N ILE A 99 -1.31 -11.48 -4.95
CA ILE A 99 -0.50 -11.72 -3.77
C ILE A 99 -0.58 -13.18 -3.34
N GLU A 100 -1.75 -13.80 -3.44
CA GLU A 100 -1.91 -15.23 -3.19
C GLU A 100 -1.16 -16.07 -4.23
N GLU A 101 -1.28 -15.74 -5.53
CA GLU A 101 -0.48 -16.41 -6.58
C GLU A 101 1.03 -16.30 -6.31
N LEU A 102 1.50 -15.14 -5.82
CA LEU A 102 2.89 -14.94 -5.41
C LEU A 102 3.26 -15.87 -4.24
N HIS A 103 2.42 -15.93 -3.20
CA HIS A 103 2.62 -16.81 -2.04
C HIS A 103 2.79 -18.26 -2.50
N GLN A 104 1.83 -18.76 -3.28
CA GLN A 104 1.82 -20.14 -3.75
C GLN A 104 3.07 -20.47 -4.57
N ALA A 105 3.56 -19.52 -5.38
CA ALA A 105 4.81 -19.68 -6.12
C ALA A 105 6.06 -19.65 -5.24
N THR A 106 6.01 -19.00 -4.07
CA THR A 106 7.12 -18.96 -3.11
C THR A 106 7.28 -20.27 -2.33
N LEU A 107 6.20 -21.00 -2.03
CA LEU A 107 6.26 -22.20 -1.19
C LEU A 107 7.22 -23.29 -1.72
N PRO A 108 7.17 -23.67 -3.00
CA PRO A 108 8.11 -24.66 -3.55
C PRO A 108 9.57 -24.21 -3.47
N TYR A 109 9.83 -22.91 -3.63
CA TYR A 109 11.17 -22.35 -3.54
C TYR A 109 11.71 -22.41 -2.11
N ILE A 110 10.88 -22.08 -1.10
CA ILE A 110 11.25 -22.24 0.32
C ILE A 110 11.53 -23.71 0.64
N ASN A 111 10.69 -24.64 0.16
CA ASN A 111 10.91 -26.07 0.39
C ASN A 111 12.26 -26.51 -0.16
N TRP A 112 12.59 -26.08 -1.38
CA TRP A 112 13.90 -26.34 -1.98
C TRP A 112 15.05 -25.78 -1.13
N MET A 113 14.92 -24.56 -0.59
CA MET A 113 15.97 -23.99 0.29
C MET A 113 16.20 -24.86 1.53
N THR A 114 15.12 -25.35 2.15
CA THR A 114 15.19 -26.23 3.32
C THR A 114 15.84 -27.56 2.97
N GLU A 115 15.46 -28.19 1.86
CA GLU A 115 16.07 -29.45 1.40
C GLU A 115 17.56 -29.28 1.10
N ALA A 116 17.94 -28.19 0.42
CA ALA A 116 19.32 -27.86 0.13
C ALA A 116 20.14 -27.68 1.42
N GLY A 117 19.57 -27.01 2.43
CA GLY A 117 20.19 -26.86 3.74
C GLY A 117 20.45 -28.19 4.45
N ILE A 118 19.47 -29.09 4.45
CA ILE A 118 19.59 -30.43 5.05
C ILE A 118 20.70 -31.24 4.36
N LYS A 119 20.74 -31.25 3.03
CA LYS A 119 21.80 -31.94 2.28
C LYS A 119 23.18 -31.37 2.57
N ARG A 120 23.30 -30.04 2.59
CA ARG A 120 24.55 -29.35 2.92
C ARG A 120 25.04 -29.67 4.32
N ALA A 121 24.14 -29.72 5.30
CA ALA A 121 24.46 -30.12 6.67
C ALA A 121 24.99 -31.57 6.74
N ASN A 122 24.57 -32.44 5.81
CA ASN A 122 25.06 -33.81 5.67
C ASN A 122 26.32 -33.93 4.79
N GLY A 123 26.91 -32.82 4.33
CA GLY A 123 28.13 -32.80 3.51
C GLY A 123 27.89 -32.94 2.00
N ASP A 124 26.64 -32.88 1.53
CA ASP A 124 26.30 -32.87 0.11
C ASP A 124 26.07 -31.44 -0.40
N PHE A 125 26.93 -31.00 -1.32
CA PHE A 125 26.93 -29.65 -1.90
C PHE A 125 26.44 -29.61 -3.36
N THR A 126 25.93 -30.72 -3.90
CA THR A 126 25.67 -30.87 -5.34
C THR A 126 24.33 -30.31 -5.82
N MET A 127 23.49 -29.78 -4.92
CA MET A 127 22.11 -29.42 -5.24
C MET A 127 22.01 -28.07 -5.98
N HIS A 128 21.91 -28.13 -7.30
CA HIS A 128 21.53 -27.00 -8.17
C HIS A 128 20.28 -27.28 -9.00
N GLU A 129 19.80 -28.53 -9.00
CA GLU A 129 18.62 -28.93 -9.76
C GLU A 129 17.35 -28.23 -9.24
N GLY A 130 16.49 -27.83 -10.17
CA GLY A 130 15.21 -27.19 -9.88
C GLY A 130 15.28 -25.71 -9.48
N LEU A 131 16.41 -25.21 -8.96
CA LEU A 131 16.51 -23.82 -8.45
C LEU A 131 16.05 -22.78 -9.48
N LYS A 132 16.60 -22.87 -10.70
CA LYS A 132 16.29 -21.90 -11.77
C LYS A 132 14.81 -21.87 -12.12
N GLU A 133 14.16 -23.04 -12.12
CA GLU A 133 12.74 -23.17 -12.43
C GLU A 133 11.87 -22.66 -11.28
N LEU A 134 12.19 -23.05 -10.04
CA LEU A 134 11.44 -22.64 -8.85
C LEU A 134 11.54 -21.13 -8.60
N TYR A 135 12.76 -20.58 -8.65
CA TYR A 135 12.98 -19.13 -8.58
C TYR A 135 12.35 -18.44 -9.79
N GLY A 136 12.45 -19.02 -10.98
CA GLY A 136 11.85 -18.48 -12.21
C GLY A 136 10.33 -18.31 -12.10
N ASN A 137 9.63 -19.29 -11.51
CA ASN A 137 8.19 -19.23 -11.27
C ASN A 137 7.83 -18.11 -10.27
N TYR A 138 8.53 -18.05 -9.13
CA TYR A 138 8.37 -16.95 -8.16
C TYR A 138 8.63 -15.58 -8.81
N ALA A 139 9.75 -15.43 -9.52
CA ALA A 139 10.14 -14.19 -10.17
C ALA A 139 9.12 -13.76 -11.25
N GLN A 140 8.52 -14.73 -11.95
CA GLN A 140 7.42 -14.45 -12.87
C GLN A 140 6.20 -13.88 -12.14
N LYS A 141 5.74 -14.53 -11.06
CA LYS A 141 4.58 -14.03 -10.29
C LYS A 141 4.83 -12.68 -9.66
N ARG A 142 6.05 -12.42 -9.20
CA ARG A 142 6.45 -11.10 -8.73
C ARG A 142 6.37 -10.04 -9.83
N ARG A 143 6.86 -10.34 -11.04
CA ARG A 143 6.74 -9.41 -12.19
C ARG A 143 5.28 -9.14 -12.54
N GLU A 144 4.45 -10.18 -12.62
CA GLU A 144 3.01 -10.02 -12.90
C GLU A 144 2.32 -9.10 -11.88
N LEU A 145 2.64 -9.24 -10.58
CA LEU A 145 2.13 -8.35 -9.54
C LEU A 145 2.64 -6.91 -9.70
N LEU A 146 3.94 -6.72 -9.92
CA LEU A 146 4.54 -5.39 -10.10
C LEU A 146 4.00 -4.69 -11.34
N ASP A 147 3.73 -5.41 -12.42
CA ASP A 147 3.12 -4.87 -13.64
C ASP A 147 1.69 -4.39 -13.37
N GLN A 148 0.90 -5.14 -12.59
CA GLN A 148 -0.44 -4.69 -12.19
C GLN A 148 -0.40 -3.47 -11.27
N LEU A 149 0.54 -3.43 -10.32
CA LEU A 149 0.76 -2.27 -9.46
C LEU A 149 1.15 -1.04 -10.29
N LYS A 150 2.06 -1.20 -11.25
CA LYS A 150 2.48 -0.13 -12.17
C LYS A 150 1.30 0.39 -12.99
N GLN A 151 0.50 -0.50 -13.58
CA GLN A 151 -0.68 -0.11 -14.35
C GLN A 151 -1.66 0.67 -13.50
N TYR A 152 -1.94 0.16 -12.29
CA TYR A 152 -2.80 0.85 -11.34
C TYR A 152 -2.28 2.25 -10.99
N ALA A 153 -0.97 2.41 -10.81
CA ALA A 153 -0.37 3.70 -10.50
C ALA A 153 -0.53 4.72 -11.64
N VAL A 154 -0.37 4.26 -12.89
CA VAL A 154 -0.63 5.08 -14.08
C VAL A 154 -2.09 5.54 -14.11
N ASP A 155 -3.03 4.63 -13.87
CA ASP A 155 -4.45 4.93 -13.98
C ASP A 155 -4.97 5.82 -12.84
N HIS A 156 -4.44 5.67 -11.62
CA HIS A 156 -5.00 6.31 -10.43
C HIS A 156 -4.20 7.50 -9.88
N PHE A 157 -2.91 7.62 -10.21
CA PHE A 157 -2.07 8.71 -9.69
C PHE A 157 -1.62 9.69 -10.76
N ARG A 158 -1.36 9.27 -12.02
CA ARG A 158 -0.95 10.20 -13.10
C ARG A 158 -2.05 11.14 -13.60
N LEU A 159 -3.33 10.78 -13.46
CA LEU A 159 -4.45 11.67 -13.87
C LEU A 159 -4.66 12.86 -12.91
N THR A 160 -4.02 12.87 -11.75
CA THR A 160 -4.14 13.95 -10.75
C THR A 160 -3.31 15.17 -11.13
N ASP A 161 -2.18 14.99 -11.81
CA ASP A 161 -1.27 16.09 -12.17
C ASP A 161 -1.78 16.91 -13.38
N ALA A 162 -2.52 16.28 -14.31
CA ALA A 162 -3.03 16.96 -15.50
C ALA A 162 -4.17 17.96 -15.19
N HIS A 163 -4.98 17.71 -14.17
CA HIS A 163 -6.04 18.63 -13.74
C HIS A 163 -5.52 19.77 -12.85
N ALA A 164 -4.40 19.58 -12.15
CA ALA A 164 -3.74 20.65 -11.38
C ALA A 164 -3.02 21.67 -12.30
N ALA A 165 -2.56 21.24 -13.48
CA ALA A 165 -1.84 22.09 -14.42
C ALA A 165 -2.73 22.97 -15.33
N LEU A 166 -4.05 22.74 -15.37
CA LEU A 166 -5.00 23.46 -16.23
C LEU A 166 -5.99 24.35 -15.45
N GLY A 167 -5.83 24.46 -14.13
CA GLY A 167 -6.71 25.20 -13.23
C GLY A 167 -6.03 26.34 -12.46
N GLY A 168 -4.97 26.92 -13.01
CA GLY A 168 -4.27 28.11 -12.50
C GLY A 168 -4.53 29.33 -13.37
#